data_AF-A0A503PB95-F1
#
_entry.id   AF-A0A503PB95-F1
#
_cell.length_a   1.000
_cell.length_b   1.000
_cell.length_c   1.000
_cell.angle_alpha   90.00
_cell.angle_beta   90.00
_cell.angle_gamma   90.00
#
_symmetry.space_group_name_H-M   'P 1'
#
loop_
_entity.id
_entity.type
_entity.pdbx_description
1 polymer ?
#
loop_
_entity_poly.entity_id
_entity_poly.type
_entity_poly.pdbx_seq_one_letter_code
_entity_poly.pdbx_strand_id
1 'polypeptide(L)' 'MTAAPSIAPSLADLRSALDHAETELACADMIDNFGRREKELAHWRGRRDAIRAQIARIEESF' A
#
# COMPACT_ATOMS: atom_id res chain seq x y z
N MET A 1 29.57 9.33 13.39
CA MET A 1 29.05 8.00 13.00
C MET A 1 27.76 8.23 12.25
N THR A 2 27.78 8.16 10.93
CA THR A 2 26.61 8.38 10.08
C THR A 2 25.91 7.03 9.91
N ALA A 3 24.71 6.87 10.47
CA ALA A 3 23.90 5.67 10.26
C ALA A 3 23.55 5.55 8.78
N ALA A 4 23.72 4.37 8.20
CA ALA A 4 23.27 4.08 6.84
C ALA A 4 21.74 4.24 6.78
N PRO A 5 21.17 4.80 5.69
CA PRO A 5 19.72 4.84 5.54
C PRO A 5 19.19 3.40 5.57
N SER A 6 18.23 3.13 6.45
CA SER A 6 17.56 1.85 6.48
C SER A 6 16.83 1.66 5.15
N ILE A 7 17.14 0.59 4.43
CA ILE A 7 16.52 0.25 3.13
C ILE A 7 15.05 -0.17 3.33
N ALA A 8 14.69 -0.55 4.56
CA ALA A 8 13.32 -0.89 4.93
C ALA A 8 12.46 0.39 5.02
N PRO A 9 11.23 0.38 4.47
CA PRO A 9 10.32 1.51 4.56
C PRO A 9 9.98 1.81 6.03
N SER A 10 9.93 3.10 6.38
CA SER A 10 9.47 3.52 7.70
C SER A 10 7.96 3.35 7.85
N LEU A 11 7.46 3.42 9.09
CA LEU A 11 6.01 3.42 9.33
C LEU A 11 5.29 4.57 8.62
N ALA A 12 5.94 5.75 8.52
CA ALA A 12 5.41 6.89 7.78
C ALA A 12 5.34 6.60 6.27
N ASP A 13 6.35 5.96 5.70
CA ASP A 13 6.36 5.55 4.30
C ASP A 13 5.25 4.53 4.01
N LEU A 14 5.04 3.57 4.92
CA LEU A 14 3.99 2.57 4.79
C LEU A 14 2.60 3.20 4.87
N ARG A 15 2.39 4.18 5.76
CA ARG A 15 1.12 4.91 5.86
C ARG A 15 0.84 5.74 4.60
N SER A 16 1.85 6.46 4.09
CA SER A 16 1.70 7.18 2.83
C SER A 16 1.42 6.25 1.64
N ALA A 17 2.08 5.09 1.60
CA ALA A 17 1.82 4.07 0.59
C ALA A 17 0.43 3.44 0.71
N LEU A 18 -0.10 3.31 1.94
CA LEU A 18 -1.46 2.84 2.19
C LEU A 18 -2.49 3.83 1.66
N ASP A 19 -2.35 5.11 1.99
CA ASP A 19 -3.25 6.18 1.52
C ASP A 19 -3.28 6.25 -0.01
N HIS A 20 -2.10 6.10 -0.63
CA HIS A 20 -2.00 6.03 -2.09
C HIS A 20 -2.73 4.82 -2.65
N ALA A 21 -2.52 3.61 -2.10
CA ALA A 21 -3.20 2.41 -2.56
C ALA A 21 -4.74 2.49 -2.39
N GLU A 22 -5.23 3.16 -1.34
CA GLU A 22 -6.66 3.39 -1.12
C GLU A 22 -7.23 4.40 -2.12
N THR A 23 -6.47 5.45 -2.44
CA THR A 23 -6.82 6.40 -3.52
C THR A 23 -6.91 5.70 -4.87
N GLU A 24 -5.90 4.89 -5.21
CA GLU A 24 -5.88 4.16 -6.47
C GLU A 24 -6.98 3.10 -6.55
N LEU A 25 -7.40 2.51 -5.43
CA LEU A 25 -8.59 1.65 -5.40
C LEU A 25 -9.87 2.40 -5.80
N ALA A 26 -10.05 3.61 -5.28
CA ALA A 26 -11.18 4.44 -5.65
C ALA A 26 -11.12 4.85 -7.13
N CYS A 27 -9.92 5.17 -7.64
CA CYS A 27 -9.70 5.44 -9.06
C CYS A 27 -9.99 4.22 -9.94
N ALA A 28 -9.55 3.03 -9.53
CA ALA A 28 -9.76 1.79 -10.28
C ALA A 28 -11.25 1.46 -10.42
N ASP A 29 -12.08 1.74 -9.42
CA ASP A 29 -13.52 1.48 -9.46
C ASP A 29 -14.24 2.31 -10.54
N MET A 30 -13.69 3.49 -10.87
CA MET A 30 -14.20 4.39 -11.91
C MET A 30 -13.79 3.96 -13.34
N ILE A 31 -13.01 2.89 -13.52
CA ILE A 31 -12.60 2.44 -14.85
C ILE A 31 -13.78 1.79 -15.58
N ASP A 32 -14.17 2.36 -16.72
CA ASP A 32 -15.27 1.84 -17.56
C ASP A 32 -14.98 0.46 -18.17
N ASN A 33 -13.71 0.23 -18.55
CA ASN A 33 -13.31 -1.05 -19.10
C ASN A 33 -13.31 -2.12 -18.00
N PHE A 34 -14.33 -2.98 -18.02
CA PHE A 34 -14.54 -4.01 -17.01
C PHE A 34 -13.29 -4.87 -16.74
N GLY A 35 -12.65 -5.40 -17.79
CA GLY A 35 -11.48 -6.27 -17.63
C GLY A 35 -10.26 -5.54 -17.08
N ARG A 36 -10.09 -4.25 -17.40
CA ARG A 36 -9.05 -3.41 -16.80
C ARG A 36 -9.38 -3.08 -15.34
N ARG A 37 -10.63 -2.69 -15.06
CA ARG A 37 -11.12 -2.41 -13.71
C ARG A 37 -10.85 -3.57 -12.76
N GLU A 38 -11.21 -4.80 -13.15
CA GLU A 38 -11.00 -5.97 -12.29
C GLU A 38 -9.51 -6.20 -11.97
N LYS A 39 -8.65 -6.05 -12.97
CA LYS A 39 -7.20 -6.21 -12.80
C LYS A 39 -6.62 -5.16 -11.86
N GLU A 40 -6.98 -3.89 -12.06
CA GLU A 40 -6.53 -2.78 -11.21
C GLU A 40 -7.05 -2.94 -9.78
N LEU A 41 -8.34 -3.24 -9.60
CA LEU A 41 -8.92 -3.50 -8.28
C LEU A 41 -8.21 -4.65 -7.56
N ALA A 42 -7.94 -5.76 -8.25
CA ALA A 42 -7.21 -6.88 -7.67
C ALA A 42 -5.78 -6.49 -7.27
N HIS A 43 -5.08 -5.75 -8.14
CA HIS A 43 -3.73 -5.26 -7.87
C HIS A 43 -3.68 -4.37 -6.63
N TRP A 44 -4.52 -3.34 -6.58
CA TRP A 44 -4.50 -2.37 -5.49
C TRP A 44 -5.04 -2.93 -4.17
N ARG A 45 -5.99 -3.89 -4.21
CA ARG A 45 -6.43 -4.63 -3.01
C ARG A 45 -5.28 -5.43 -2.43
N GLY A 46 -4.57 -6.20 -3.27
CA GLY A 46 -3.41 -6.97 -2.84
C GLY A 46 -2.32 -6.09 -2.24
N ARG A 47 -2.05 -4.93 -2.85
CA ARG A 47 -1.07 -3.97 -2.34
C ARG A 47 -1.49 -3.37 -0.99
N ARG A 48 -2.74 -2.93 -0.85
CA ARG A 48 -3.29 -2.40 0.41
C ARG A 48 -3.17 -3.42 1.53
N ASP A 49 -3.58 -4.66 1.28
CA ASP A 49 -3.58 -5.72 2.29
C ASP A 49 -2.16 -6.09 2.73
N ALA A 50 -1.22 -6.13 1.78
CA ALA A 50 0.20 -6.35 2.08
C ALA A 50 0.80 -5.22 2.92
N ILE A 51 0.44 -3.96 2.65
CA ILE A 51 0.92 -2.81 3.43
C ILE A 51 0.31 -2.81 4.84
N ARG A 52 -1.00 -3.07 4.98
CA ARG A 52 -1.66 -3.20 6.28
C ARG A 52 -1.00 -4.29 7.14
N ALA A 53 -0.67 -5.43 6.55
CA ALA A 53 0.04 -6.50 7.25
C ALA A 53 1.46 -6.08 7.70
N GLN A 54 2.16 -5.27 6.90
CA GLN A 54 3.48 -4.74 7.31
C GLN A 54 3.35 -3.72 8.46
N ILE A 55 2.37 -2.82 8.39
CA ILE A 55 2.08 -1.86 9.46
C ILE A 55 1.76 -2.60 10.76
N ALA A 56 0.85 -3.58 10.73
CA ALA A 56 0.48 -4.35 11.90
C ALA A 56 1.68 -5.04 12.56
N ARG A 57 2.58 -5.66 11.79
CA ARG A 57 3.81 -6.28 12.32
C ARG A 57 4.74 -5.28 13.00
N ILE A 58 4.84 -4.07 12.46
CA ILE A 58 5.66 -3.01 13.06
C ILE A 58 5.00 -2.55 14.36
N GLU A 59 3.70 -2.29 14.35
CA GLU A 59 2.95 -1.82 15.53
C GLU A 59 2.90 -2.86 16.66
N GLU A 60 2.88 -4.17 16.35
CA GLU A 60 3.00 -5.26 17.32
C GLU A 60 4.42 -5.40 17.92
N SER A 61 5.44 -4.84 17.26
CA SER A 61 6.84 -4.92 17.70
C SER A 61 7.25 -3.80 18.66
N PHE A 62 6.34 -2.87 18.96
CA PHE A 62 6.51 -1.74 19.88
C PHE A 62 5.53 -1.83 21.06
#